data_AF-A0A947RFX8-F1
#
_entry.id   AF-A0A947RFX8-F1
#
_cell.length_a   1.000
_cell.length_b   1.000
_cell.length_c   1.000
_cell.angle_alpha   90.00
_cell.angle_beta   90.00
_cell.angle_gamma   90.00
#
_symmetry.space_group_name_H-M   'P 1'
#
loop_
_entity.id
_entity.type
_entity.pdbx_description
1 polymer ?
#
loop_
_entity_poly.entity_id
_entity_poly.type
_entity_poly.pdbx_seq_one_letter_code
_entity_poly.pdbx_strand_id
1 'polypeptide(L)'
;MKKKILYLYSDTGGGHRSAATAIMRAVEHVHKDKYHQEMIDVFASCSGFLNIFAKLYGPVIKYYPKMWGQLYYWLDDEKKLERLEKMSGPFILEELTKLIQNKIPD
;
A
#
# COMPACT_ATOMS: atom_id res chain seq x y z
N MET A 1 -23.98 -15.65 0.82
CA MET A 1 -22.82 -14.93 1.40
C MET A 1 -22.61 -13.64 0.62
N LYS A 2 -22.21 -12.53 1.28
CA LYS A 2 -21.86 -11.29 0.57
C LYS A 2 -20.52 -11.49 -0.16
N LYS A 3 -20.39 -10.96 -1.38
CA LYS A 3 -19.10 -10.95 -2.09
C LYS A 3 -18.11 -10.05 -1.34
N LYS A 4 -16.84 -10.43 -1.34
CA LYS A 4 -15.75 -9.75 -0.63
C LYS A 4 -14.95 -8.84 -1.57
N ILE A 5 -14.79 -7.57 -1.19
CA ILE A 5 -13.92 -6.62 -1.88
C ILE A 5 -12.76 -6.28 -0.95
N LEU A 6 -11.54 -6.51 -1.43
CA LEU A 6 -10.31 -6.20 -0.72
C LEU A 6 -9.64 -4.97 -1.31
N TYR A 7 -9.48 -3.93 -0.50
CA TYR A 7 -8.80 -2.68 -0.86
C TYR A 7 -7.37 -2.72 -0.34
N LEU A 8 -6.40 -2.72 -1.24
CA LEU A 8 -4.99 -2.71 -0.91
C LEU A 8 -4.48 -1.27 -0.96
N TYR A 9 -3.86 -0.80 0.12
CA TYR A 9 -3.26 0.53 0.19
C TYR A 9 -1.94 0.51 0.96
N SER A 10 -1.25 1.65 1.04
CA SER A 10 -0.09 1.83 1.91
C SER A 10 -0.23 3.11 2.73
N ASP A 11 0.03 3.04 4.03
CA ASP A 11 -0.09 4.18 4.95
C ASP A 11 1.21 5.01 4.99
N THR A 12 1.75 5.30 3.82
CA THR A 12 2.91 6.20 3.64
C THR A 12 2.50 7.67 3.57
N GLY A 13 1.29 8.00 4.05
CA GLY A 13 0.72 9.34 4.06
C GLY A 13 -0.80 9.32 4.09
N GLY A 14 -1.44 10.35 4.64
CA GLY A 14 -2.90 10.39 4.84
C GLY A 14 -3.72 10.30 3.54
N GLY A 15 -3.14 10.67 2.39
CA GLY A 15 -3.82 10.68 1.10
C GLY A 15 -4.26 9.29 0.63
N HIS A 16 -3.39 8.27 0.72
CA HIS A 16 -3.71 6.91 0.27
C HIS A 16 -4.85 6.29 1.08
N ARG A 17 -4.79 6.45 2.41
CA ARG A 17 -5.85 6.01 3.32
C ARG A 17 -7.17 6.71 3.02
N SER A 18 -7.12 8.02 2.77
CA SER A 18 -8.30 8.81 2.42
C SER A 18 -8.92 8.34 1.10
N ALA A 19 -8.10 8.07 0.08
CA ALA A 19 -8.57 7.57 -1.21
C ALA A 19 -9.24 6.20 -1.09
N ALA A 20 -8.60 5.23 -0.42
CA ALA A 20 -9.18 3.90 -0.19
C ALA A 20 -10.52 4.00 0.58
N THR A 21 -10.55 4.82 1.64
CA THR A 21 -11.77 5.07 2.43
C THR A 21 -12.88 5.68 1.59
N ALA A 22 -12.55 6.63 0.70
CA ALA A 22 -13.53 7.28 -0.17
C ALA A 22 -14.17 6.28 -1.14
N ILE A 23 -13.37 5.37 -1.73
CA ILE A 23 -13.88 4.32 -2.63
C ILE A 23 -14.80 3.36 -1.86
N MET A 24 -14.38 2.88 -0.68
CA MET A 24 -15.23 2.01 0.16
C MET A 24 -16.58 2.65 0.49
N ARG A 25 -16.56 3.93 0.86
CA ARG A 25 -17.78 4.70 1.15
C ARG A 25 -18.66 4.88 -0.08
N ALA A 26 -18.07 5.11 -1.25
CA ALA A 26 -18.81 5.21 -2.50
C ALA A 26 -19.51 3.87 -2.84
N VAL A 27 -18.81 2.74 -2.68
CA VAL A 27 -19.40 1.41 -2.88
C VAL A 27 -20.54 1.17 -1.89
N GLU A 28 -20.37 1.49 -0.61
CA GLU A 28 -21.43 1.34 0.39
C GLU A 28 -22.62 2.27 0.11
N HIS A 29 -22.36 3.47 -0.41
CA HIS A 29 -23.41 4.43 -0.77
C HIS A 29 -24.27 3.94 -1.94
N VAL A 30 -23.64 3.40 -2.98
CA VAL A 30 -24.34 2.90 -4.19
C VAL A 30 -24.94 1.51 -3.98
N HIS A 31 -24.31 0.69 -3.14
CA HIS A 31 -24.66 -0.72 -2.92
C HIS A 31 -24.68 -1.09 -1.44
N LYS A 32 -25.56 -0.41 -0.70
CA LYS A 32 -25.72 -0.58 0.74
C LYS A 32 -25.87 -2.05 1.13
N ASP A 33 -25.05 -2.48 2.09
CA ASP A 33 -25.04 -3.82 2.66
C ASP A 33 -24.84 -4.97 1.66
N LYS A 34 -24.42 -4.70 0.42
CA LYS A 34 -24.29 -5.74 -0.61
C LYS A 34 -22.97 -6.52 -0.54
N TYR A 35 -21.89 -5.85 -0.14
CA TYR A 35 -20.54 -6.39 -0.15
C TYR A 35 -19.94 -6.46 1.26
N HIS A 36 -19.03 -7.40 1.48
CA HIS A 36 -18.12 -7.38 2.61
C HIS A 36 -16.86 -6.64 2.16
N GLN A 37 -16.56 -5.51 2.78
CA GLN A 37 -15.47 -4.63 2.36
C GLN A 37 -14.36 -4.65 3.42
N GLU A 38 -13.12 -4.85 3.00
CA GLU A 38 -11.95 -4.84 3.88
C GLU A 38 -10.83 -4.00 3.25
N MET A 39 -10.19 -3.12 4.02
CA MET A 39 -8.99 -2.40 3.59
C MET A 39 -7.77 -2.84 4.38
N ILE A 40 -6.65 -3.04 3.69
CA ILE A 40 -5.40 -3.51 4.28
C ILE A 40 -4.24 -2.63 3.85
N ASP A 41 -3.49 -2.13 4.83
CA ASP A 41 -2.19 -1.53 4.59
C ASP A 41 -1.21 -2.66 4.28
N VAL A 42 -0.87 -2.83 3.00
CA VAL A 42 0.02 -3.88 2.54
C VAL A 42 1.42 -3.69 3.13
N PHE A 43 1.84 -2.45 3.36
CA PHE A 43 3.18 -2.19 3.84
C PHE A 43 3.33 -2.56 5.31
N ALA A 44 2.33 -2.25 6.14
CA ALA A 44 2.31 -2.64 7.54
C ALA A 44 1.96 -4.13 7.76
N SER A 45 1.16 -4.73 6.88
CA SER A 45 0.63 -6.09 7.09
C SER A 45 1.57 -7.20 6.61
N CYS A 46 2.49 -6.88 5.70
CA CYS A 46 3.53 -7.81 5.27
C CYS A 46 4.65 -7.89 6.33
N SER A 47 5.38 -9.00 6.38
CA SER A 47 6.36 -9.28 7.45
C SER A 47 7.78 -8.87 7.09
N GLY A 48 8.10 -8.78 5.80
CA GLY A 48 9.44 -8.61 5.25
C GLY A 48 9.75 -7.16 4.85
N PHE A 49 10.27 -7.01 3.63
CA PHE A 49 10.82 -5.76 3.10
C PHE A 49 9.86 -4.56 3.24
N LEU A 50 8.58 -4.80 2.96
CA LEU A 50 7.54 -3.78 3.02
C LEU A 50 7.30 -3.23 4.44
N ASN A 51 7.38 -4.09 5.46
CA ASN A 51 7.23 -3.69 6.87
C ASN A 51 8.33 -2.74 7.31
N ILE A 52 9.56 -3.04 6.90
CA ILE A 52 10.73 -2.22 7.19
C ILE A 52 10.54 -0.85 6.52
N PHE A 53 10.12 -0.85 5.25
CA PHE A 53 9.85 0.40 4.53
C PHE A 53 8.75 1.23 5.21
N ALA A 54 7.62 0.62 5.58
CA ALA A 54 6.54 1.29 6.32
C ALA A 54 7.05 1.92 7.63
N LYS A 55 7.80 1.16 8.44
CA LYS A 55 8.33 1.64 9.73
C LYS A 55 9.32 2.79 9.59
N LEU A 56 10.13 2.79 8.52
CA LEU A 56 11.16 3.79 8.30
C LEU A 56 10.68 5.03 7.56
N TYR A 57 9.60 4.93 6.77
CA TYR A 57 9.09 6.01 5.93
C TYR A 57 8.84 7.30 6.75
N GLY A 58 8.02 7.21 7.79
CA GLY A 58 7.68 8.36 8.66
C GLY A 58 8.90 8.96 9.39
N PRO A 59 9.69 8.15 10.12
CA PRO A 59 10.89 8.64 10.80
C PRO A 59 11.92 9.29 9.88
N VAL A 60 12.18 8.74 8.69
CA VAL A 60 13.14 9.32 7.74
C VAL A 60 12.68 10.70 7.27
N ILE A 61 11.40 10.84 6.91
CA ILE A 61 10.84 12.13 6.51
C ILE A 61 10.92 13.14 7.66
N LYS A 62 10.55 12.72 8.88
CA LYS A 62 10.47 13.59 10.04
C LYS A 62 11.84 14.07 10.53
N TYR A 63 12.82 13.17 10.63
CA TYR A 63 14.10 13.44 11.26
C TYR A 63 15.24 13.74 10.27
N TYR A 64 15.11 13.28 9.01
CA TYR A 64 16.13 13.46 7.97
C TYR A 64 15.57 14.08 6.68
N PRO A 65 14.90 15.24 6.74
CA PRO A 65 14.18 15.82 5.59
C PRO A 65 15.10 16.15 4.40
N LYS A 66 16.37 16.54 4.64
CA LYS A 66 17.34 16.79 3.55
C LYS A 66 17.68 15.52 2.79
N MET A 67 17.88 14.41 3.50
CA MET A 67 18.15 13.11 2.90
C MET A 67 16.93 12.61 2.13
N TRP A 68 15.73 12.78 2.69
CA TRP A 68 14.48 12.47 1.99
C TRP A 68 14.33 13.29 0.70
N GLY A 69 14.62 14.59 0.73
CA GLY A 69 14.59 15.44 -0.46
C GLY A 69 15.59 15.00 -1.54
N GLN A 70 16.82 14.65 -1.15
CA GLN A 70 17.81 14.11 -2.09
C GLN A 70 17.36 12.78 -2.69
N LEU A 71 16.79 11.89 -1.88
CA LEU A 71 16.24 10.63 -2.35
C LEU A 71 15.09 10.86 -3.33
N TYR A 72 14.18 11.80 -3.02
CA TYR A 72 13.10 12.19 -3.91
C TYR A 72 13.62 12.64 -5.27
N TYR A 73 14.51 13.63 -5.33
CA TYR A 73 15.07 14.08 -6.61
C TYR A 73 15.90 13.02 -7.33
N TRP A 74 16.51 12.10 -6.59
CA TRP A 74 17.19 10.98 -7.20
C TRP A 74 16.21 10.00 -7.83
N LEU A 75 15.05 9.76 -7.20
CA LEU A 75 13.98 8.88 -7.69
C LEU A 75 13.01 9.57 -8.66
N ASP A 76 13.11 10.89 -8.85
CA ASP A 76 12.31 11.67 -9.82
C ASP A 76 12.82 11.45 -11.26
N ASP A 77 12.99 10.17 -11.63
CA ASP A 77 13.41 9.69 -12.95
C ASP A 77 12.76 8.33 -13.20
N GLU A 78 12.02 8.22 -14.30
CA GLU A 78 11.22 7.03 -14.63
C GLU A 78 12.06 5.76 -14.73
N LYS A 79 13.28 5.83 -15.27
CA LYS A 79 14.14 4.65 -15.44
C LYS A 79 14.66 4.14 -14.10
N LYS A 80 14.93 5.05 -13.16
CA LYS A 80 15.33 4.68 -11.81
C LYS A 80 14.17 4.08 -11.02
N LEU A 81 12.96 4.62 -11.20
CA LEU A 81 11.74 4.03 -10.62
C LEU A 81 11.48 2.63 -11.16
N GLU A 82 11.54 2.44 -12.47
CA GLU A 82 11.35 1.12 -13.10
C GLU A 82 12.38 0.10 -12.58
N ARG A 83 13.63 0.53 -12.42
CA ARG A 83 14.68 -0.33 -11.86
C ARG A 83 14.39 -0.69 -10.40
N LEU A 84 13.98 0.28 -9.60
CA LEU A 84 13.62 0.06 -8.19
C LEU A 84 12.44 -0.90 -8.07
N GLU A 85 11.42 -0.75 -8.92
CA GLU A 85 10.27 -1.64 -9.00
C GLU A 85 10.71 -3.07 -9.35
N LYS A 86 11.51 -3.26 -10.40
CA LYS A 86 12.05 -4.58 -10.78
C LYS A 86 12.87 -5.24 -9.67
N MET A 87 13.65 -4.45 -8.94
CA MET A 87 14.46 -4.96 -7.83
C MET A 87 13.62 -5.30 -6.60
N SER A 88 12.58 -4.52 -6.31
CA SER A 88 11.71 -4.73 -5.14
C SER A 88 10.63 -5.79 -5.39
N GLY A 89 10.23 -6.01 -6.64
CA GLY A 89 9.17 -6.94 -7.06
C GLY A 89 9.25 -8.33 -6.41
N PRO A 90 10.37 -9.06 -6.48
CA PRO A 90 10.49 -10.39 -5.88
C PRO A 90 10.20 -10.42 -4.37
N PHE A 91 10.56 -9.36 -3.63
CA PHE A 91 10.34 -9.27 -2.20
C PHE A 91 8.89 -8.88 -1.84
N ILE A 92 8.18 -8.24 -2.76
CA ILE A 92 6.81 -7.76 -2.59
C ILE A 92 5.80 -8.82 -3.02
N LEU A 93 6.03 -9.45 -4.18
CA LEU A 93 5.07 -10.33 -4.84
C LEU A 93 4.74 -11.57 -4.01
N GLU A 94 5.73 -12.16 -3.33
CA GLU A 94 5.51 -13.35 -2.51
C GLU A 94 4.57 -13.04 -1.32
N GLU A 95 4.85 -11.97 -0.58
CA GLU A 95 4.05 -11.59 0.59
C GLU A 95 2.65 -11.12 0.18
N LEU A 96 2.55 -10.38 -0.92
CA LEU A 96 1.28 -9.92 -1.47
C LEU A 96 0.41 -11.10 -1.94
N THR A 97 1.01 -12.08 -2.61
CA THR A 97 0.31 -13.28 -3.06
C THR A 97 -0.23 -14.07 -1.87
N LYS A 98 0.59 -14.28 -0.83
CA LYS A 98 0.15 -14.92 0.41
C LYS A 98 -0.99 -14.16 1.08
N LEU A 99 -0.92 -12.83 1.12
CA LEU A 99 -1.97 -11.99 1.68
C LEU A 99 -3.29 -12.15 0.92
N ILE A 100 -3.27 -12.08 -0.41
CA ILE A 100 -4.46 -12.23 -1.25
C ILE A 100 -5.05 -13.64 -1.11
N GLN A 101 -4.21 -14.67 -1.14
CA GLN A 101 -4.63 -16.07 -0.95
C GLN A 101 -5.28 -16.32 0.43
N ASN A 102 -4.80 -15.65 1.47
CA ASN A 102 -5.38 -15.76 2.81
C ASN A 102 -6.72 -15.01 2.95
N LYS A 103 -6.87 -13.88 2.24
CA LYS A 103 -8.07 -13.03 2.34
C LYS A 103 -9.21 -13.51 1.45
N ILE A 104 -8.89 -14.19 0.36
CA ILE A 104 -9.84 -14.81 -0.58
C ILE A 104 -10.90 -13.77 -1.02
N PRO A 105 -10.50 -12.64 -1.64
CA PRO A 105 -11.46 -11.72 -2.24
C PRO A 105 -12.17 -12.34 -3.45
N ASP A 106 -13.37 -11.85 -3.76
CA ASP A 106 -14.20 -12.29 -4.90
C ASP A 106 -13.93 -11.50 -6.19
#